data_AF-A0A9X8CUZ7-F1
#
_entry.id   AF-A0A9X8CUZ7-F1
#
_cell.length_a   1.000
_cell.length_b   1.000
_cell.length_c   1.000
_cell.angle_alpha   90.00
_cell.angle_beta   90.00
_cell.angle_gamma   90.00
#
_symmetry.space_group_name_H-M   'P 1'
#
loop_
_entity.id
_entity.type
_entity.pdbx_description
1 polymer ?
#
loop_
_entity_poly.entity_id
_entity_poly.type
_entity_poly.pdbx_seq_one_letter_code
_entity_poly.pdbx_strand_id
1 'polypeptide(L)'
;MEKGEMGENATGRLTTYYVAECMEFNRYGEYREDIHSAEEAVKIYQSIPSERLNAGKGIGLHVEEEDGIPLEFSLVYNGELDVDLLRDIYDQNQYPEVFIAARELSAYLPETKVIDTKGLLTEKTLEATVFADEMIKLEKNLDPDFYHTFYPKEAEHKEAIIWKALCQDGKEEYSRWLGSKIFEQKSVLKEQADKLKTTLEQVKLIPPVDLKPFVYVRISEHPDIPLEEAMPLNQAVELFGKLDRQAVEEKDMAGYYKTHFEICFLSEGEVMSYTGRQDFGDGEGNLLDHVKAFADYYLHTEEGQQLMKQTARTTEEWEHEQQQMRWVLEEMLPTLQYFCNLEKLETAVLEEQEIEKKVPLLTQGDASRKAYQEAMLAYIRESRIALNTGKELPCMPDIRDFATACPDKSYKEQVMEEIRQEAESYGMTVEAYAANGYEPPKRGGR
;
A
#
# COMPACT_ATOMS: atom_id res chain seq x y z
N MET A 1 -3.27 -13.42 10.99
CA MET A 1 -3.86 -13.42 12.35
C MET A 1 -2.86 -12.73 13.24
N GLU A 2 -3.01 -11.41 13.40
CA GLU A 2 -2.19 -10.63 14.30
C GLU A 2 -2.44 -11.09 15.74
N LYS A 3 -1.37 -11.37 16.47
CA LYS A 3 -1.42 -11.52 17.92
C LYS A 3 -1.28 -10.12 18.49
N GLY A 4 -2.41 -9.48 18.82
CA GLY A 4 -2.41 -8.21 19.52
C GLY A 4 -1.89 -8.41 20.94
N GLU A 5 -0.67 -7.94 21.20
CA GLU A 5 -0.18 -7.70 22.56
C GLU A 5 -0.59 -6.28 22.95
N MET A 6 -1.41 -6.13 23.99
CA MET A 6 -1.81 -4.81 24.48
C MET A 6 -0.73 -4.24 25.41
N GLY A 7 -0.07 -3.20 24.91
CA GLY A 7 0.83 -2.30 25.62
C GLY A 7 0.84 -0.96 24.88
N GLU A 8 0.20 0.06 25.46
CA GLU A 8 -0.19 1.35 24.86
C GLU A 8 -1.14 1.24 23.65
N ASN A 9 -2.34 1.82 23.76
CA ASN A 9 -3.41 1.74 22.76
C ASN A 9 -3.58 3.07 21.98
N ALA A 10 -4.64 3.20 21.17
CA ALA A 10 -4.87 4.33 20.27
C ALA A 10 -4.93 5.72 20.95
N THR A 11 -5.14 5.79 22.27
CA THR A 11 -5.09 7.05 23.03
C THR A 11 -3.78 7.24 23.81
N GLY A 12 -2.85 6.29 23.69
CA GLY A 12 -1.60 6.22 24.45
C GLY A 12 -1.80 5.72 25.89
N ARG A 13 -3.00 5.24 26.26
CA ARG A 13 -3.27 4.68 27.59
C ARG A 13 -2.83 3.22 27.66
N LEU A 14 -2.37 2.78 28.83
CA LEU A 14 -2.13 1.36 29.06
C LEU A 14 -3.47 0.66 29.33
N THR A 15 -3.68 -0.47 28.67
CA THR A 15 -4.86 -1.32 28.86
C THR A 15 -4.48 -2.76 29.09
N THR A 16 -5.09 -3.39 30.10
CA THR A 16 -4.92 -4.81 30.41
C THR A 16 -6.28 -5.46 30.66
N TYR A 17 -6.42 -6.72 30.31
CA TYR A 17 -7.61 -7.50 30.64
C TYR A 17 -7.55 -7.99 32.08
N TYR A 18 -8.73 -8.17 32.67
CA TYR A 18 -8.90 -8.94 33.89
C TYR A 18 -9.99 -9.99 33.71
N VAL A 19 -9.90 -11.07 34.49
CA VAL A 19 -10.89 -12.15 34.53
C VAL A 19 -11.30 -12.38 35.96
N ALA A 20 -12.61 -12.44 36.20
CA ALA A 20 -13.18 -12.64 37.53
C ALA A 20 -14.18 -13.81 37.55
N GLU A 21 -14.18 -14.56 38.64
CA GLU A 21 -15.19 -15.58 38.96
C GLU A 21 -16.56 -14.96 39.27
N CYS A 22 -16.58 -13.71 39.73
CA CYS A 22 -17.77 -12.95 40.08
C CYS A 22 -17.60 -11.50 39.62
N MET A 23 -18.30 -11.08 38.57
CA MET A 23 -18.23 -9.68 38.08
C MET A 23 -19.07 -8.69 38.92
N GLU A 24 -19.97 -9.19 39.78
CA GLU A 24 -20.70 -8.33 40.73
C GLU A 24 -19.77 -7.86 41.86
N PHE A 25 -18.81 -8.71 42.24
CA PHE A 25 -17.78 -8.43 43.23
C PHE A 25 -16.46 -9.00 42.71
N ASN A 26 -15.78 -8.29 41.81
CA ASN A 26 -14.59 -8.73 41.06
C ASN A 26 -13.56 -9.49 41.92
N ARG A 27 -13.31 -9.04 43.15
CA ARG A 27 -12.33 -9.62 44.08
C ARG A 27 -12.86 -10.81 44.91
N TYR A 28 -14.08 -11.29 44.66
CA TYR A 28 -14.73 -12.38 45.38
C TYR A 28 -14.64 -13.70 44.58
N GLY A 29 -13.59 -14.47 44.85
CA GLY A 29 -13.28 -15.72 44.13
C GLY A 29 -11.95 -15.63 43.38
N GLU A 30 -11.82 -16.41 42.31
CA GLU A 30 -10.66 -16.33 41.41
C GLU A 30 -10.68 -15.02 40.62
N TYR A 31 -9.58 -14.28 40.67
CA TYR A 31 -9.40 -13.01 39.98
C TYR A 31 -7.98 -12.93 39.43
N ARG A 32 -7.84 -12.64 38.13
CA ARG A 32 -6.55 -12.41 37.46
C ARG A 32 -6.61 -11.08 36.73
N GLU A 33 -5.60 -10.24 36.91
CA GLU A 33 -5.42 -8.94 36.24
C GLU A 33 -4.07 -8.93 35.50
N ASP A 34 -3.74 -7.81 34.84
CA ASP A 34 -2.51 -7.64 34.05
C ASP A 34 -2.37 -8.63 32.88
N ILE A 35 -3.49 -8.98 32.23
CA ILE A 35 -3.51 -9.89 31.08
C ILE A 35 -3.40 -9.09 29.79
N HIS A 36 -2.34 -9.31 29.00
CA HIS A 36 -2.02 -8.48 27.84
C HIS A 36 -2.66 -8.93 26.52
N SER A 37 -3.39 -10.05 26.49
CA SER A 37 -4.07 -10.52 25.27
C SER A 37 -5.47 -11.05 25.51
N ALA A 38 -6.37 -10.81 24.56
CA ALA A 38 -7.72 -11.35 24.59
C ALA A 38 -7.73 -12.89 24.58
N GLU A 39 -6.82 -13.52 23.82
CA GLU A 39 -6.70 -14.98 23.75
C GLU A 39 -6.37 -15.58 25.13
N GLU A 40 -5.45 -14.99 25.87
CA GLU A 40 -5.08 -15.44 27.22
C GLU A 40 -6.20 -15.19 28.23
N ALA A 41 -6.85 -14.03 28.18
CA ALA A 41 -8.00 -13.73 29.03
C ALA A 41 -9.13 -14.74 28.83
N VAL A 42 -9.40 -15.12 27.57
CA VAL A 42 -10.39 -16.14 27.23
C VAL A 42 -10.01 -17.53 27.75
N LYS A 43 -8.73 -17.93 27.61
CA LYS A 43 -8.24 -19.20 28.18
C LYS A 43 -8.43 -19.25 29.70
N ILE A 44 -8.11 -18.16 30.40
CA ILE A 44 -8.30 -18.04 31.84
C ILE A 44 -9.79 -18.12 32.19
N TYR A 45 -10.64 -17.35 31.50
CA TYR A 45 -12.10 -17.36 31.70
C TYR A 45 -12.72 -18.75 31.51
N GLN A 46 -12.26 -19.50 30.52
CA GLN A 46 -12.71 -20.87 30.26
C GLN A 46 -12.22 -21.86 31.32
N SER A 47 -11.05 -21.62 31.92
CA SER A 47 -10.48 -22.48 32.97
C SER A 47 -11.24 -22.41 34.31
N ILE A 48 -12.02 -21.35 34.54
CA ILE A 48 -12.81 -21.18 35.77
C ILE A 48 -13.94 -22.23 35.81
N PRO A 49 -13.94 -23.16 36.79
CA PRO A 49 -14.89 -24.26 36.84
C PRO A 49 -16.34 -23.79 36.99
N SER A 50 -17.25 -24.37 36.22
CA SER A 50 -18.70 -24.06 36.27
C SER A 50 -19.38 -24.47 37.57
N GLU A 51 -18.77 -25.37 38.35
CA GLU A 51 -19.31 -25.94 39.59
C GLU A 51 -19.13 -25.05 40.83
N ARG A 52 -18.25 -24.04 40.75
CA ARG A 52 -18.10 -23.04 41.80
C ARG A 52 -19.31 -22.10 41.77
N LEU A 53 -19.65 -21.47 42.91
CA LEU A 53 -20.75 -20.51 43.03
C LEU A 53 -20.39 -19.23 42.25
N ASN A 54 -20.44 -19.33 40.92
CA ASN A 54 -20.08 -18.27 39.99
C ASN A 54 -21.23 -17.28 39.94
N ALA A 55 -21.15 -16.19 40.69
CA ALA A 55 -22.11 -15.08 40.64
C ALA A 55 -21.91 -14.23 39.35
N GLY A 56 -21.87 -14.93 38.20
CA GLY A 56 -21.58 -14.38 36.88
C GLY A 56 -20.08 -14.13 36.68
N LYS A 57 -19.34 -15.16 36.27
CA LYS A 57 -17.96 -15.00 35.82
C LYS A 57 -17.88 -14.16 34.55
N GLY A 58 -16.76 -13.52 34.32
CA GLY A 58 -16.61 -12.60 33.20
C GLY A 58 -15.18 -12.16 32.92
N ILE A 59 -15.09 -11.33 31.89
CA ILE A 59 -13.85 -10.69 31.44
C ILE A 59 -14.13 -9.18 31.41
N GLY A 60 -13.19 -8.39 31.92
CA GLY A 60 -13.24 -6.95 31.80
C GLY A 60 -11.91 -6.36 31.36
N LEU A 61 -11.88 -5.05 31.24
CA LEU A 61 -10.75 -4.25 30.81
C LEU A 61 -10.41 -3.21 31.88
N HIS A 62 -9.13 -3.10 32.20
CA HIS A 62 -8.55 -2.00 32.93
C HIS A 62 -8.00 -0.98 31.93
N VAL A 63 -8.39 0.28 32.09
CA VAL A 63 -7.85 1.41 31.32
C VAL A 63 -7.17 2.36 32.31
N GLU A 64 -5.86 2.55 32.18
CA GLU A 64 -5.14 3.50 33.04
C GLU A 64 -5.51 4.95 32.73
N GLU A 65 -5.73 5.74 33.79
CA GLU A 65 -5.95 7.20 33.74
C GLU A 65 -4.75 7.94 34.37
N GLU A 66 -4.68 9.26 34.17
CA GLU A 66 -3.56 10.11 34.63
C GLU A 66 -3.32 10.07 36.15
N ASP A 67 -4.33 9.68 36.95
CA ASP A 67 -4.22 9.57 38.40
C ASP A 67 -3.63 8.23 38.88
N GLY A 68 -3.32 7.32 37.96
CA GLY A 68 -2.73 6.01 38.24
C GLY A 68 -3.71 4.98 38.81
N ILE A 69 -5.01 5.27 38.82
CA ILE A 69 -6.05 4.31 39.21
C ILE A 69 -6.76 3.84 37.93
N PRO A 70 -6.61 2.56 37.54
CA PRO A 70 -7.26 2.07 36.33
C PRO A 70 -8.79 2.06 36.51
N LEU A 71 -9.48 2.53 35.47
CA LEU A 71 -10.92 2.36 35.33
C LEU A 71 -11.24 0.92 34.93
N GLU A 72 -12.22 0.31 35.60
CA GLU A 72 -12.65 -1.05 35.30
C GLU A 72 -13.91 -1.05 34.42
N PHE A 73 -13.83 -1.72 33.27
CA PHE A 73 -14.94 -1.90 32.33
C PHE A 73 -15.30 -3.37 32.24
N SER A 74 -16.54 -3.73 32.59
CA SER A 74 -17.03 -5.10 32.44
C SER A 74 -17.45 -5.34 30.99
N LEU A 75 -16.78 -6.26 30.29
CA LEU A 75 -17.05 -6.55 28.89
C LEU A 75 -17.96 -7.77 28.74
N VAL A 76 -17.51 -8.92 29.26
CA VAL A 76 -18.23 -10.19 29.20
C VAL A 76 -18.80 -10.48 30.58
N TYR A 77 -20.10 -10.70 30.66
CA TYR A 77 -20.77 -11.08 31.89
C TYR A 77 -21.71 -12.25 31.65
N ASN A 78 -21.54 -13.33 32.41
CA ASN A 78 -22.41 -14.50 32.36
C ASN A 78 -22.57 -15.11 30.95
N GLY A 79 -21.49 -15.10 30.17
CA GLY A 79 -21.48 -15.61 28.80
C GLY A 79 -22.15 -14.70 27.76
N GLU A 80 -22.43 -13.44 28.09
CA GLU A 80 -22.92 -12.43 27.16
C GLU A 80 -21.91 -11.26 27.04
N LEU A 81 -21.73 -10.76 25.82
CA LEU A 81 -21.03 -9.51 25.50
C LEU A 81 -22.05 -8.55 24.89
N ASP A 82 -22.54 -7.60 25.68
CA ASP A 82 -23.57 -6.65 25.25
C ASP A 82 -22.95 -5.31 24.83
N VAL A 83 -22.65 -5.21 23.53
CA VAL A 83 -21.98 -4.06 22.93
C VAL A 83 -22.92 -2.87 22.82
N ASP A 84 -24.21 -3.13 22.66
CA ASP A 84 -25.23 -2.09 22.64
C ASP A 84 -25.33 -1.40 23.98
N LEU A 85 -25.33 -2.17 25.08
CA LEU A 85 -25.29 -1.65 26.44
C LEU A 85 -23.97 -0.91 26.72
N LEU A 86 -22.82 -1.45 26.30
CA LEU A 86 -21.53 -0.78 26.44
C LEU A 86 -21.55 0.62 25.82
N ARG A 87 -22.10 0.78 24.61
CA ARG A 87 -22.25 2.10 23.98
C ARG A 87 -23.27 2.99 24.70
N ASP A 88 -24.35 2.42 25.24
CA ASP A 88 -25.35 3.21 25.94
C ASP A 88 -24.83 3.73 27.29
N ILE A 89 -23.79 3.10 27.86
CA ILE A 89 -23.13 3.49 29.12
C ILE A 89 -21.88 4.35 28.87
N TYR A 90 -21.06 3.98 27.89
CA TYR A 90 -19.73 4.56 27.65
C TYR A 90 -19.65 5.24 26.27
N ASP A 91 -19.08 6.44 26.23
CA ASP A 91 -18.82 7.15 24.98
C ASP A 91 -17.64 6.50 24.23
N GLN A 92 -17.91 5.99 23.03
CA GLN A 92 -16.91 5.39 22.15
C GLN A 92 -15.77 6.35 21.81
N ASN A 93 -16.01 7.66 21.78
CA ASN A 93 -14.95 8.63 21.49
C ASN A 93 -14.05 8.87 22.73
N GLN A 94 -14.57 8.62 23.93
CA GLN A 94 -13.83 8.79 25.17
C GLN A 94 -13.02 7.53 25.54
N TYR A 95 -13.60 6.35 25.26
CA TYR A 95 -13.04 5.05 25.57
C TYR A 95 -13.07 4.10 24.35
N PRO A 96 -12.39 4.44 23.24
CA PRO A 96 -12.39 3.61 22.03
C PRO A 96 -11.86 2.19 22.28
N GLU A 97 -11.04 2.00 23.32
CA GLU A 97 -10.28 0.79 23.60
C GLU A 97 -11.15 -0.29 24.23
N VAL A 98 -12.22 0.13 24.92
CA VAL A 98 -13.30 -0.75 25.38
C VAL A 98 -13.97 -1.47 24.20
N PHE A 99 -14.19 -0.75 23.10
CA PHE A 99 -14.85 -1.31 21.90
C PHE A 99 -13.87 -2.14 21.05
N ILE A 100 -12.58 -1.76 21.02
CA ILE A 100 -11.53 -2.59 20.44
C ILE A 100 -11.43 -3.92 21.18
N ALA A 101 -11.37 -3.88 22.52
CA ALA A 101 -11.31 -5.07 23.36
C ALA A 101 -12.56 -5.95 23.23
N ALA A 102 -13.76 -5.35 23.16
CA ALA A 102 -15.00 -6.08 22.88
C ALA A 102 -14.94 -6.80 21.52
N ARG A 103 -14.40 -6.14 20.48
CA ARG A 103 -14.22 -6.74 19.15
C ARG A 103 -13.24 -7.92 19.19
N GLU A 104 -12.10 -7.76 19.86
CA GLU A 104 -11.12 -8.83 20.03
C GLU A 104 -11.73 -10.04 20.77
N LEU A 105 -12.38 -9.82 21.91
CA LEU A 105 -13.02 -10.88 22.69
C LEU A 105 -14.10 -11.61 21.88
N SER A 106 -14.86 -10.90 21.04
CA SER A 106 -15.88 -11.50 20.17
C SER A 106 -15.29 -12.50 19.17
N ALA A 107 -14.02 -12.32 18.75
CA ALA A 107 -13.34 -13.25 17.85
C ALA A 107 -12.88 -14.55 18.55
N TYR A 108 -12.58 -14.48 19.85
CA TYR A 108 -12.07 -15.61 20.64
C TYR A 108 -13.15 -16.35 21.46
N LEU A 109 -14.36 -15.79 21.57
CA LEU A 109 -15.48 -16.37 22.33
C LEU A 109 -16.66 -16.80 21.43
N PRO A 110 -16.53 -17.90 20.65
CA PRO A 110 -17.58 -18.31 19.72
C PRO A 110 -18.89 -18.77 20.39
N GLU A 111 -18.84 -19.17 21.67
CA GLU A 111 -20.03 -19.59 22.44
C GLU A 111 -20.67 -18.43 23.23
N THR A 112 -20.00 -17.28 23.34
CA THR A 112 -20.56 -16.10 24.02
C THR A 112 -21.61 -15.46 23.13
N LYS A 113 -22.76 -15.13 23.73
CA LYS A 113 -23.80 -14.40 23.02
C LYS A 113 -23.38 -12.93 22.88
N VAL A 114 -23.04 -12.53 21.67
CA VAL A 114 -22.70 -11.15 21.33
C VAL A 114 -23.97 -10.40 20.92
N ILE A 115 -24.30 -9.33 21.65
CA ILE A 115 -25.41 -8.43 21.33
C ILE A 115 -24.81 -7.17 20.71
N ASP A 116 -24.88 -7.09 19.38
CA ASP A 116 -24.41 -5.95 18.59
C ASP A 116 -25.43 -5.61 17.50
N THR A 117 -26.62 -5.16 17.90
CA THR A 117 -27.69 -4.83 16.94
C THR A 117 -27.38 -3.59 16.10
N LYS A 118 -26.45 -2.75 16.58
CA LYS A 118 -25.98 -1.55 15.88
C LYS A 118 -24.75 -1.79 14.98
N GLY A 119 -24.17 -3.00 14.94
CA GLY A 119 -23.04 -3.33 14.08
C GLY A 119 -21.77 -2.56 14.42
N LEU A 120 -21.49 -2.37 15.71
CA LEU A 120 -20.32 -1.69 16.25
C LEU A 120 -19.05 -2.55 16.24
N LEU A 121 -19.18 -3.87 16.33
CA LEU A 121 -18.04 -4.79 16.27
C LEU A 121 -17.66 -5.17 14.84
N THR A 122 -18.62 -5.11 13.91
CA THR A 122 -18.30 -5.21 12.48
C THR A 122 -17.45 -4.04 12.08
N GLU A 123 -16.21 -4.32 11.70
CA GLU A 123 -15.32 -3.33 11.11
C GLU A 123 -16.04 -2.68 9.92
N LYS A 124 -16.38 -1.41 10.07
CA LYS A 124 -16.95 -0.65 8.98
C LYS A 124 -15.86 -0.46 7.95
N THR A 125 -16.16 -0.81 6.71
CA THR A 125 -15.25 -0.61 5.60
C THR A 125 -15.82 0.40 4.61
N LEU A 126 -14.93 1.12 3.95
CA LEU A 126 -15.27 2.06 2.88
C LEU A 126 -14.18 2.02 1.83
N GLU A 127 -14.55 1.95 0.55
CA GLU A 127 -13.58 2.09 -0.53
C GLU A 127 -12.86 3.44 -0.42
N ALA A 128 -11.52 3.45 -0.43
CA ALA A 128 -10.71 4.66 -0.37
C ALA A 128 -11.06 5.62 -1.51
N THR A 129 -11.49 5.09 -2.66
CA THR A 129 -11.99 5.88 -3.80
C THR A 129 -13.25 6.68 -3.46
N VAL A 130 -14.15 6.13 -2.65
CA VAL A 130 -15.38 6.81 -2.20
C VAL A 130 -15.04 7.88 -1.16
N PHE A 131 -14.11 7.59 -0.24
CA PHE A 131 -13.58 8.60 0.67
C PHE A 131 -12.98 9.79 -0.09
N ALA A 132 -12.16 9.51 -1.11
CA ALA A 132 -11.54 10.55 -1.93
C ALA A 132 -12.56 11.37 -2.73
N ASP A 133 -13.64 10.75 -3.23
CA ASP A 133 -14.73 11.49 -3.89
C ASP A 133 -15.43 12.47 -2.94
N GLU A 134 -15.64 12.09 -1.68
CA GLU A 134 -16.24 12.96 -0.68
C GLU A 134 -15.28 14.09 -0.23
N MET A 135 -13.98 13.80 -0.12
CA MET A 135 -12.94 14.81 0.10
C MET A 135 -12.91 15.86 -1.02
N ILE A 136 -12.92 15.43 -2.29
CA ILE A 136 -12.96 16.33 -3.46
C ILE A 136 -14.22 17.21 -3.43
N LYS A 137 -15.38 16.63 -3.06
CA LYS A 137 -16.61 17.42 -2.92
C LYS A 137 -16.48 18.48 -1.82
N LEU A 138 -15.88 18.13 -0.68
CA LEU A 138 -15.64 19.07 0.41
C LEU A 138 -14.72 20.22 -0.05
N GLU A 139 -13.61 19.90 -0.71
CA GLU A 139 -12.64 20.89 -1.22
C GLU A 139 -13.28 21.82 -2.26
N LYS A 140 -14.04 21.29 -3.23
CA LYS A 140 -14.79 22.07 -4.21
C LYS A 140 -15.81 23.01 -3.56
N ASN A 141 -16.48 22.56 -2.50
CA ASN A 141 -17.44 23.39 -1.77
C ASN A 141 -16.75 24.42 -0.87
N LEU A 142 -15.54 24.13 -0.42
CA LEU A 142 -14.74 25.01 0.42
C LEU A 142 -14.24 26.22 -0.39
N ASP A 143 -13.69 25.95 -1.58
CA ASP A 143 -13.12 26.96 -2.48
C ASP A 143 -13.50 26.69 -3.96
N PRO A 144 -14.76 26.98 -4.36
CA PRO A 144 -15.24 26.69 -5.71
C PRO A 144 -14.56 27.52 -6.80
N ASP A 145 -14.00 28.68 -6.47
CA ASP A 145 -13.42 29.61 -7.43
C ASP A 145 -11.97 29.21 -7.79
N PHE A 146 -11.20 28.67 -6.83
CA PHE A 146 -9.78 28.34 -7.05
C PHE A 146 -9.48 26.85 -7.10
N TYR A 147 -10.41 25.95 -6.79
CA TYR A 147 -10.19 24.50 -6.80
C TYR A 147 -9.47 24.02 -8.07
N HIS A 148 -9.97 24.38 -9.25
CA HIS A 148 -9.39 23.97 -10.54
C HIS A 148 -8.04 24.61 -10.86
N THR A 149 -7.67 25.69 -10.16
CA THR A 149 -6.35 26.32 -10.29
C THR A 149 -5.29 25.51 -9.55
N PHE A 150 -5.63 24.99 -8.36
CA PHE A 150 -4.73 24.15 -7.57
C PHE A 150 -4.69 22.71 -8.08
N TYR A 151 -5.84 22.19 -8.53
CA TYR A 151 -6.01 20.80 -8.94
C TYR A 151 -6.52 20.72 -10.40
N PRO A 152 -5.68 21.06 -11.39
CA PRO A 152 -6.08 21.05 -12.81
C PRO A 152 -6.37 19.64 -13.34
N LYS A 153 -5.84 18.61 -12.67
CA LYS A 153 -6.02 17.20 -13.03
C LYS A 153 -6.64 16.43 -11.86
N GLU A 154 -7.98 16.40 -11.83
CA GLU A 154 -8.74 15.81 -10.73
C GLU A 154 -8.43 14.32 -10.48
N ALA A 155 -8.06 13.57 -11.52
CA ALA A 155 -7.68 12.16 -11.37
C ALA A 155 -6.38 11.97 -10.56
N GLU A 156 -5.36 12.79 -10.84
CA GLU A 156 -4.08 12.77 -10.10
C GLU A 156 -4.30 13.22 -8.64
N HIS A 157 -5.15 14.23 -8.43
CA HIS A 157 -5.52 14.68 -7.09
C HIS A 157 -6.31 13.63 -6.30
N LYS A 158 -7.25 12.93 -6.95
CA LYS A 158 -7.99 11.83 -6.33
C LYS A 158 -7.05 10.72 -5.86
N GLU A 159 -6.07 10.38 -6.69
CA GLU A 159 -5.05 9.38 -6.34
C GLU A 159 -4.18 9.83 -5.16
N ALA A 160 -3.74 11.09 -5.14
CA ALA A 160 -3.01 11.66 -4.01
C ALA A 160 -3.82 11.63 -2.70
N ILE A 161 -5.13 11.90 -2.74
CA ILE A 161 -6.01 11.77 -1.58
C ILE A 161 -6.07 10.32 -1.09
N ILE A 162 -6.21 9.35 -2.01
CA ILE A 162 -6.23 7.93 -1.65
C ILE A 162 -4.93 7.55 -0.95
N TRP A 163 -3.78 7.90 -1.53
CA TRP A 163 -2.47 7.59 -0.94
C TRP A 163 -2.31 8.18 0.46
N LYS A 164 -2.60 9.48 0.60
CA LYS A 164 -2.48 10.17 1.87
C LYS A 164 -3.47 9.66 2.92
N ALA A 165 -4.66 9.21 2.52
CA ALA A 165 -5.63 8.60 3.41
C ALA A 165 -5.28 7.14 3.79
N LEU A 166 -4.37 6.48 3.07
CA LEU A 166 -3.92 5.12 3.37
C LEU A 166 -2.67 5.07 4.25
N CYS A 167 -1.82 6.10 4.23
CA CYS A 167 -0.64 6.20 5.09
C CYS A 167 -0.95 6.71 6.50
N GLN A 168 -0.14 6.33 7.49
CA GLN A 168 -0.35 6.70 8.89
C GLN A 168 -0.26 8.22 9.08
N ASP A 169 0.86 8.81 8.64
CA ASP A 169 1.13 10.24 8.83
C ASP A 169 0.13 11.12 8.04
N GLY A 170 -0.28 10.67 6.84
CA GLY A 170 -1.24 11.39 6.01
C GLY A 170 -2.67 11.36 6.59
N LYS A 171 -3.09 10.25 7.21
CA LYS A 171 -4.36 10.18 7.94
C LYS A 171 -4.42 11.21 9.06
N GLU A 172 -3.36 11.33 9.86
CA GLU A 172 -3.29 12.31 10.94
C GLU A 172 -3.41 13.74 10.42
N GLU A 173 -2.80 14.03 9.28
CA GLU A 173 -2.89 15.34 8.66
C GLU A 173 -4.30 15.65 8.15
N TYR A 174 -4.94 14.71 7.46
CA TYR A 174 -6.32 14.88 7.05
C TYR A 174 -7.25 15.05 8.24
N SER A 175 -7.10 14.25 9.30
CA SER A 175 -7.87 14.43 10.54
C SER A 175 -7.67 15.82 11.15
N ARG A 176 -6.44 16.36 11.14
CA ARG A 176 -6.13 17.71 11.61
C ARG A 176 -6.77 18.78 10.73
N TRP A 177 -6.68 18.64 9.42
CA TRP A 177 -7.27 19.57 8.46
C TRP A 177 -8.80 19.59 8.56
N LEU A 178 -9.45 18.42 8.58
CA LEU A 178 -10.90 18.24 8.74
C LEU A 178 -11.40 18.81 10.08
N GLY A 179 -10.57 18.72 11.13
CA GLY A 179 -10.82 19.31 12.45
C GLY A 179 -10.50 20.81 12.56
N SER A 180 -9.98 21.45 11.51
CA SER A 180 -9.48 22.81 11.59
C SER A 180 -10.57 23.88 11.63
N LYS A 181 -10.18 25.10 12.03
CA LYS A 181 -11.09 26.23 12.19
C LYS A 181 -11.65 26.78 10.87
N ILE A 182 -11.11 26.33 9.73
CA ILE A 182 -11.56 26.78 8.41
C ILE A 182 -13.04 26.48 8.15
N PHE A 183 -13.58 25.43 8.81
CA PHE A 183 -14.97 25.01 8.67
C PHE A 183 -15.93 25.67 9.67
N GLU A 184 -15.45 26.28 10.76
CA GLU A 184 -16.29 26.80 11.86
C GLU A 184 -17.34 27.82 11.39
N GLN A 185 -17.03 28.60 10.36
CA GLN A 185 -17.92 29.65 9.83
C GLN A 185 -18.96 29.12 8.83
N LYS A 186 -18.85 27.85 8.39
CA LYS A 186 -19.70 27.24 7.36
C LYS A 186 -20.31 25.94 7.90
N SER A 187 -21.45 26.03 8.60
CA SER A 187 -22.08 24.89 9.31
C SER A 187 -22.26 23.63 8.46
N VAL A 188 -22.68 23.77 7.21
CA VAL A 188 -22.85 22.64 6.28
C VAL A 188 -21.51 21.97 5.96
N LEU A 189 -20.44 22.75 5.74
CA LEU A 189 -19.11 22.18 5.48
C LEU A 189 -18.50 21.60 6.74
N LYS A 190 -18.80 22.18 7.91
CA LYS A 190 -18.38 21.63 9.19
C LYS A 190 -18.96 20.24 9.42
N GLU A 191 -20.26 20.05 9.17
CA GLU A 191 -20.90 18.74 9.26
C GLU A 191 -20.28 17.73 8.29
N GLN A 192 -19.99 18.14 7.04
CA GLN A 192 -19.30 17.29 6.06
C GLN A 192 -17.88 16.92 6.52
N ALA A 193 -17.11 17.89 7.02
CA ALA A 193 -15.74 17.68 7.47
C ALA A 193 -15.70 16.77 8.71
N ASP A 194 -16.61 16.97 9.66
CA ASP A 194 -16.72 16.12 10.86
C ASP A 194 -17.07 14.67 10.48
N LYS A 195 -18.00 14.48 9.54
CA LYS A 195 -18.33 13.13 9.03
C LYS A 195 -17.12 12.47 8.37
N LEU A 196 -16.36 13.20 7.55
CA LEU A 196 -15.16 12.69 6.90
C LEU A 196 -14.08 12.35 7.92
N LYS A 197 -13.90 13.19 8.94
CA LYS A 197 -12.94 12.95 10.03
C LYS A 197 -13.29 11.67 10.79
N THR A 198 -14.54 11.54 11.22
CA THR A 198 -15.03 10.32 11.89
C THR A 198 -14.88 9.10 10.99
N THR A 199 -15.11 9.23 9.68
CA THR A 199 -14.90 8.14 8.72
C THR A 199 -13.43 7.72 8.69
N LEU A 200 -12.51 8.67 8.58
CA LEU A 200 -11.08 8.40 8.52
C LEU A 200 -10.55 7.74 9.82
N GLU A 201 -11.12 8.11 10.97
CA GLU A 201 -10.70 7.62 12.30
C GLU A 201 -11.34 6.26 12.68
N GLN A 202 -12.54 5.95 12.18
CA GLN A 202 -13.35 4.80 12.65
C GLN A 202 -13.67 3.76 11.57
N VAL A 203 -13.34 4.02 10.30
CA VAL A 203 -13.68 3.14 9.17
C VAL A 203 -12.40 2.68 8.48
N LYS A 204 -12.24 1.37 8.29
CA LYS A 204 -11.11 0.82 7.54
C LYS A 204 -11.30 1.14 6.06
N LEU A 205 -10.39 1.95 5.52
CA LEU A 205 -10.39 2.27 4.09
C LEU A 205 -9.87 1.07 3.29
N ILE A 206 -10.69 0.58 2.37
CA ILE A 206 -10.30 -0.48 1.43
C ILE A 206 -9.52 0.17 0.28
N PRO A 207 -8.25 -0.20 0.07
CA PRO A 207 -7.44 0.33 -1.01
C PRO A 207 -7.89 -0.22 -2.37
N PRO A 208 -7.64 0.50 -3.49
CA PRO A 208 -7.81 -0.06 -4.82
C PRO A 208 -7.00 -1.35 -5.00
N VAL A 209 -7.58 -2.36 -5.66
CA VAL A 209 -6.90 -3.67 -5.87
C VAL A 209 -5.63 -3.56 -6.71
N ASP A 210 -5.52 -2.52 -7.54
CA ASP A 210 -4.38 -2.19 -8.39
C ASP A 210 -3.58 -1.01 -7.83
N LEU A 211 -3.68 -0.73 -6.52
CA LEU A 211 -2.89 0.30 -5.84
C LEU A 211 -1.40 0.16 -6.20
N LYS A 212 -0.82 1.24 -6.72
CA LYS A 212 0.61 1.35 -6.95
C LYS A 212 1.30 1.69 -5.63
N PRO A 213 2.45 1.07 -5.29
CA PRO A 213 3.26 1.51 -4.16
C PRO A 213 3.63 2.99 -4.31
N PHE A 214 3.61 3.69 -3.19
CA PHE A 214 3.89 5.12 -3.13
C PHE A 214 4.73 5.46 -1.91
N VAL A 215 5.29 6.66 -1.91
CA VAL A 215 6.14 7.18 -0.85
C VAL A 215 5.56 8.48 -0.38
N TYR A 216 5.29 8.57 0.92
CA TYR A 216 4.92 9.79 1.60
C TYR A 216 6.15 10.41 2.24
N VAL A 217 6.47 11.66 1.90
CA VAL A 217 7.57 12.38 2.55
C VAL A 217 7.02 13.27 3.64
N ARG A 218 7.25 12.86 4.89
CA ARG A 218 6.82 13.63 6.07
C ARG A 218 7.65 14.90 6.22
N ILE A 219 8.97 14.77 6.12
CA ILE A 219 9.92 15.87 6.33
C ILE A 219 11.10 15.69 5.38
N SER A 220 11.53 16.76 4.72
CA SER A 220 12.79 16.82 4.00
C SER A 220 13.47 18.19 4.20
N GLU A 221 14.78 18.17 4.37
CA GLU A 221 15.61 19.38 4.34
C GLU A 221 15.96 19.82 2.89
N HIS A 222 15.65 18.99 1.89
CA HIS A 222 15.96 19.28 0.49
C HIS A 222 14.83 20.08 -0.19
N PRO A 223 15.10 21.22 -0.86
CA PRO A 223 14.08 22.10 -1.42
C PRO A 223 13.26 21.50 -2.56
N ASP A 224 13.83 20.53 -3.29
CA ASP A 224 13.15 19.87 -4.42
C ASP A 224 12.21 18.74 -3.99
N ILE A 225 12.11 18.43 -2.70
CA ILE A 225 11.15 17.44 -2.22
C ILE A 225 9.93 18.15 -1.64
N PRO A 226 8.74 17.95 -2.22
CA PRO A 226 7.52 18.48 -1.64
C PRO A 226 7.24 17.82 -0.29
N LEU A 227 7.03 18.65 0.73
CA LEU A 227 6.65 18.21 2.07
C LEU A 227 5.19 17.78 2.09
N GLU A 228 4.89 16.75 2.88
CA GLU A 228 3.51 16.29 3.14
C GLU A 228 2.75 15.84 1.87
N GLU A 229 3.49 15.46 0.84
CA GLU A 229 2.97 14.97 -0.43
C GLU A 229 3.37 13.50 -0.65
N ALA A 230 2.44 12.73 -1.21
CA ALA A 230 2.69 11.36 -1.65
C ALA A 230 3.07 11.33 -3.13
N MET A 231 4.04 10.50 -3.50
CA MET A 231 4.45 10.30 -4.89
C MET A 231 4.59 8.81 -5.23
N PRO A 232 4.43 8.41 -6.51
CA PRO A 232 4.70 7.05 -6.94
C PRO A 232 6.08 6.55 -6.51
N LEU A 233 6.19 5.27 -6.15
CA LEU A 233 7.46 4.68 -5.71
C LEU A 233 8.57 4.88 -6.76
N ASN A 234 8.31 4.62 -8.04
CA ASN A 234 9.30 4.79 -9.10
C ASN A 234 9.82 6.24 -9.20
N GLN A 235 8.93 7.23 -9.03
CA GLN A 235 9.29 8.63 -9.00
C GLN A 235 10.18 8.94 -7.79
N ALA A 236 9.85 8.41 -6.61
CA ALA A 236 10.67 8.57 -5.41
C ALA A 236 12.06 7.92 -5.57
N VAL A 237 12.14 6.70 -6.12
CA VAL A 237 13.40 6.02 -6.42
C VAL A 237 14.30 6.89 -7.31
N GLU A 238 13.76 7.40 -8.42
CA GLU A 238 14.53 8.23 -9.35
C GLU A 238 14.93 9.57 -8.73
N LEU A 239 14.02 10.23 -8.03
CA LEU A 239 14.26 11.51 -7.38
C LEU A 239 15.33 11.39 -6.30
N PHE A 240 15.19 10.45 -5.36
CA PHE A 240 16.12 10.30 -4.24
C PHE A 240 17.52 9.96 -4.75
N GLY A 241 17.64 9.04 -5.72
CA GLY A 241 18.93 8.71 -6.31
C GLY A 241 19.55 9.86 -7.11
N LYS A 242 18.73 10.75 -7.70
CA LYS A 242 19.24 11.97 -8.35
C LYS A 242 19.76 12.96 -7.30
N LEU A 243 18.99 13.22 -6.26
CA LEU A 243 19.33 14.18 -5.22
C LEU A 243 20.56 13.76 -4.42
N ASP A 244 20.66 12.48 -4.06
CA ASP A 244 21.84 11.93 -3.39
C ASP A 244 23.11 12.13 -4.24
N ARG A 245 23.07 11.74 -5.53
CA ARG A 245 24.21 11.96 -6.43
C ARG A 245 24.58 13.44 -6.58
N GLN A 246 23.59 14.31 -6.70
CA GLN A 246 23.83 15.75 -6.81
C GLN A 246 24.50 16.31 -5.54
N ALA A 247 24.01 15.90 -4.37
CA ALA A 247 24.57 16.28 -3.08
C ALA A 247 26.02 15.79 -2.90
N VAL A 248 26.33 14.56 -3.33
CA VAL A 248 27.71 14.01 -3.32
C VAL A 248 28.64 14.80 -4.24
N GLU A 249 28.15 15.23 -5.40
CA GLU A 249 28.95 15.99 -6.39
C GLU A 249 29.15 17.47 -5.99
N GLU A 250 28.27 18.01 -5.14
CA GLU A 250 28.31 19.40 -4.70
C GLU A 250 29.41 19.65 -3.66
N LYS A 251 30.57 20.10 -4.14
CA LYS A 251 31.78 20.32 -3.34
C LYS A 251 31.65 21.39 -2.24
N ASP A 252 30.67 22.28 -2.36
CA ASP A 252 30.43 23.35 -1.38
C ASP A 252 29.38 22.96 -0.32
N MET A 253 28.78 21.77 -0.44
CA MET A 253 27.78 21.29 0.52
C MET A 253 28.47 20.71 1.76
N ALA A 254 28.36 21.42 2.88
CA ALA A 254 28.93 21.01 4.16
C ALA A 254 27.90 20.20 4.99
N GLY A 255 27.55 19.00 4.55
CA GLY A 255 26.64 18.13 5.30
C GLY A 255 25.92 17.09 4.46
N TYR A 256 24.64 16.89 4.78
CA TYR A 256 23.68 16.02 4.09
C TYR A 256 22.28 16.58 4.32
N TYR A 257 21.35 16.28 3.42
CA TYR A 257 19.94 16.66 3.56
C TYR A 257 19.13 15.51 4.13
N LYS A 258 18.61 15.68 5.35
CA LYS A 258 17.82 14.64 6.03
C LYS A 258 16.42 14.57 5.44
N THR A 259 15.99 13.36 5.12
CA THR A 259 14.64 13.08 4.62
C THR A 259 14.02 11.92 5.38
N HIS A 260 12.81 12.11 5.90
CA HIS A 260 12.01 11.08 6.53
C HIS A 260 10.84 10.70 5.63
N PHE A 261 10.69 9.41 5.39
CA PHE A 261 9.73 8.88 4.42
C PHE A 261 8.98 7.67 4.99
N GLU A 262 7.79 7.45 4.46
CA GLU A 262 6.96 6.25 4.65
C GLU A 262 6.68 5.65 3.26
N ILE A 263 7.11 4.41 3.02
CA ILE A 263 6.76 3.63 1.83
C ILE A 263 5.49 2.87 2.16
N CYS A 264 4.44 3.05 1.37
CA CYS A 264 3.16 2.35 1.53
C CYS A 264 2.88 1.47 0.30
N PHE A 265 2.41 0.24 0.54
CA PHE A 265 2.10 -0.73 -0.50
C PHE A 265 1.09 -1.77 -0.01
N LEU A 266 0.52 -2.57 -0.91
CA LEU A 266 -0.32 -3.70 -0.50
C LEU A 266 0.49 -4.99 -0.49
N SER A 267 0.22 -5.81 0.52
CA SER A 267 0.69 -7.19 0.60
C SER A 267 -0.44 -8.05 1.14
N GLU A 268 -0.77 -9.13 0.44
CA GLU A 268 -1.85 -10.06 0.83
C GLU A 268 -3.22 -9.38 1.10
N GLY A 269 -3.49 -8.26 0.42
CA GLY A 269 -4.73 -7.48 0.57
C GLY A 269 -4.73 -6.49 1.74
N GLU A 270 -3.65 -6.44 2.54
CA GLU A 270 -3.48 -5.47 3.63
C GLU A 270 -2.52 -4.36 3.24
N VAL A 271 -2.77 -3.15 3.76
CA VAL A 271 -1.88 -2.01 3.58
C VAL A 271 -0.70 -2.17 4.52
N MET A 272 0.50 -2.31 3.95
CA MET A 272 1.76 -2.35 4.68
C MET A 272 2.47 -1.02 4.54
N SER A 273 3.22 -0.64 5.57
CA SER A 273 4.12 0.51 5.51
C SER A 273 5.52 0.19 6.05
N TYR A 274 6.50 0.92 5.52
CA TYR A 274 7.88 0.93 6.00
C TYR A 274 8.33 2.37 6.14
N THR A 275 8.79 2.73 7.33
CA THR A 275 9.26 4.08 7.63
C THR A 275 10.78 4.10 7.72
N GLY A 276 11.40 5.08 7.08
CA GLY A 276 12.85 5.21 7.02
C GLY A 276 13.35 6.65 7.05
N ARG A 277 14.67 6.80 7.13
CA ARG A 277 15.36 8.09 7.08
C ARG A 277 16.59 7.98 6.20
N GLN A 278 16.62 8.77 5.14
CA GLN A 278 17.75 8.85 4.22
C GLN A 278 18.39 10.23 4.27
N ASP A 279 19.72 10.26 4.24
CA ASP A 279 20.53 11.47 4.31
C ASP A 279 21.19 11.71 2.93
N PHE A 280 20.63 12.59 2.10
CA PHE A 280 21.20 12.81 0.75
C PHE A 280 22.57 13.46 0.81
N GLY A 281 23.54 12.83 0.16
CA GLY A 281 24.96 13.19 0.20
C GLY A 281 25.84 12.13 0.87
N ASP A 282 25.25 11.07 1.45
CA ASP A 282 25.99 9.93 2.01
C ASP A 282 26.47 8.93 0.95
N GLY A 283 25.90 8.99 -0.27
CA GLY A 283 26.27 8.14 -1.39
C GLY A 283 25.66 6.74 -1.36
N GLU A 284 24.62 6.52 -0.54
CA GLU A 284 23.88 5.25 -0.50
C GLU A 284 22.99 5.03 -1.73
N GLY A 285 22.78 6.08 -2.54
CA GLY A 285 22.10 5.99 -3.82
C GLY A 285 20.61 6.23 -3.74
N ASN A 286 19.83 5.41 -4.45
CA ASN A 286 18.38 5.61 -4.52
C ASN A 286 17.65 5.08 -3.27
N LEU A 287 16.35 5.37 -3.15
CA LEU A 287 15.54 4.96 -2.01
C LEU A 287 15.61 3.45 -1.70
N LEU A 288 15.52 2.58 -2.71
CA LEU A 288 15.59 1.13 -2.50
C LEU A 288 17.01 0.65 -2.20
N ASP A 289 18.03 1.31 -2.77
CA ASP A 289 19.44 1.03 -2.45
C ASP A 289 19.71 1.34 -0.96
N HIS A 290 19.24 2.50 -0.48
CA HIS A 290 19.31 2.92 0.92
C HIS A 290 18.62 1.92 1.86
N VAL A 291 17.36 1.56 1.58
CA VAL A 291 16.62 0.59 2.41
C VAL A 291 17.35 -0.76 2.48
N LYS A 292 17.92 -1.20 1.35
CA LYS A 292 18.73 -2.42 1.29
C LYS A 292 20.01 -2.28 2.13
N ALA A 293 20.76 -1.20 1.95
CA ALA A 293 22.00 -0.94 2.67
C ALA A 293 21.77 -0.88 4.19
N PHE A 294 20.68 -0.24 4.62
CA PHE A 294 20.27 -0.17 6.01
C PHE A 294 20.00 -1.57 6.60
N ALA A 295 19.14 -2.37 5.94
CA ALA A 295 18.82 -3.71 6.41
C ALA A 295 20.05 -4.65 6.40
N ASP A 296 20.89 -4.57 5.37
CA ASP A 296 22.14 -5.31 5.29
C ASP A 296 23.11 -4.94 6.41
N TYR A 297 23.25 -3.64 6.73
CA TYR A 297 24.11 -3.18 7.81
C TYR A 297 23.73 -3.84 9.13
N TYR A 298 22.46 -3.78 9.49
CA TYR A 298 21.97 -4.31 10.77
C TYR A 298 21.99 -5.83 10.87
N LEU A 299 21.80 -6.55 9.75
CA LEU A 299 21.80 -8.02 9.73
C LEU A 299 23.20 -8.63 9.60
N HIS A 300 24.07 -8.01 8.81
CA HIS A 300 25.29 -8.67 8.33
C HIS A 300 26.59 -8.10 8.92
N THR A 301 26.54 -6.96 9.62
CA THR A 301 27.73 -6.37 10.28
C THR A 301 27.74 -6.62 11.78
N GLU A 302 28.94 -6.76 12.37
CA GLU A 302 29.07 -6.90 13.83
C GLU A 302 28.62 -5.63 14.53
N GLU A 303 28.97 -4.46 13.99
CA GLU A 303 28.61 -3.15 14.53
C GLU A 303 27.09 -2.93 14.53
N GLY A 304 26.41 -3.22 13.42
CA GLY A 304 24.97 -3.09 13.29
C GLY A 304 24.22 -4.00 14.24
N GLN A 305 24.62 -5.28 14.33
CA GLN A 305 24.03 -6.21 15.30
C GLN A 305 24.26 -5.78 16.75
N GLN A 306 25.44 -5.23 17.07
CA GLN A 306 25.72 -4.72 18.41
C GLN A 306 24.86 -3.50 18.74
N LEU A 307 24.69 -2.57 17.79
CA LEU A 307 23.84 -1.39 17.97
C LEU A 307 22.36 -1.78 18.15
N MET A 308 21.88 -2.74 17.36
CA MET A 308 20.51 -3.28 17.50
C MET A 308 20.30 -3.91 18.88
N LYS A 309 21.27 -4.66 19.40
CA LYS A 309 21.21 -5.22 20.77
C LYS A 309 21.23 -4.16 21.86
N GLN A 310 21.92 -3.04 21.65
CA GLN A 310 22.00 -1.95 22.63
C GLN A 310 20.73 -1.10 22.67
N THR A 311 20.02 -1.02 21.55
CA THR A 311 18.79 -0.24 21.41
C THR A 311 17.55 -1.03 21.84
N ALA A 312 17.56 -2.35 21.68
CA ALA A 312 16.52 -3.23 22.20
C ALA A 312 16.53 -3.29 23.74
N ARG A 313 15.35 -3.19 24.36
CA ARG A 313 15.15 -3.33 25.81
C ARG A 313 15.11 -4.80 26.23
N THR A 314 14.68 -5.68 25.33
CA THR A 314 14.53 -7.12 25.56
C THR A 314 15.16 -7.94 24.43
N THR A 315 15.39 -9.23 24.70
CA THR A 315 15.85 -10.18 23.66
C THR A 315 14.80 -10.36 22.57
N GLU A 316 13.51 -10.34 22.93
CA GLU A 316 12.39 -10.51 22.00
C GLU A 316 12.29 -9.32 21.04
N GLU A 317 12.47 -8.08 21.52
CA GLU A 317 12.57 -6.89 20.66
C GLU A 317 13.75 -7.01 19.68
N TRP A 318 14.91 -7.46 20.15
CA TRP A 318 16.08 -7.67 19.29
C TRP A 318 15.86 -8.76 18.21
N GLU A 319 15.16 -9.84 18.55
CA GLU A 319 14.78 -10.90 17.60
C GLU A 319 13.74 -10.41 16.59
N HIS A 320 12.78 -9.60 17.04
CA HIS A 320 11.76 -8.97 16.19
C HIS A 320 12.40 -8.02 15.17
N GLU A 321 13.30 -7.12 15.60
CA GLU A 321 14.03 -6.20 14.72
C GLU A 321 14.83 -6.94 13.63
N GLN A 322 15.51 -8.03 14.00
CA GLN A 322 16.17 -8.88 13.00
C GLN A 322 15.19 -9.53 12.03
N GLN A 323 14.04 -10.00 12.52
CA GLN A 323 13.03 -10.60 11.67
C GLN A 323 12.45 -9.58 10.69
N GLN A 324 12.24 -8.34 11.16
CA GLN A 324 11.81 -7.23 10.32
C GLN A 324 12.84 -6.91 9.24
N MET A 325 14.13 -6.80 9.57
CA MET A 325 15.18 -6.55 8.57
C MET A 325 15.27 -7.71 7.55
N ARG A 326 15.09 -8.96 7.99
CA ARG A 326 15.07 -10.11 7.06
C ARG A 326 13.88 -10.03 6.11
N TRP A 327 12.69 -9.77 6.65
CA TRP A 327 11.48 -9.58 5.85
C TRP A 327 11.62 -8.42 4.85
N VAL A 328 12.28 -7.32 5.24
CA VAL A 328 12.60 -6.21 4.33
C VAL A 328 13.42 -6.68 3.13
N LEU A 329 14.48 -7.48 3.37
CA LEU A 329 15.36 -7.98 2.31
C LEU A 329 14.73 -9.10 1.46
N GLU A 330 13.99 -10.00 2.09
CA GLU A 330 13.51 -11.25 1.47
C GLU A 330 12.15 -11.10 0.79
N GLU A 331 11.27 -10.23 1.31
CA GLU A 331 9.88 -10.11 0.84
C GLU A 331 9.58 -8.71 0.30
N MET A 332 9.81 -7.67 1.09
CA MET A 332 9.43 -6.30 0.73
C MET A 332 10.22 -5.76 -0.47
N LEU A 333 11.55 -5.72 -0.38
CA LEU A 333 12.39 -5.14 -1.43
C LEU A 333 12.22 -5.84 -2.79
N PRO A 334 12.20 -7.19 -2.89
CA PRO A 334 11.91 -7.86 -4.16
C PRO A 334 10.57 -7.47 -4.75
N THR A 335 9.53 -7.34 -3.91
CA THR A 335 8.18 -6.92 -4.32
C THR A 335 8.19 -5.48 -4.86
N LEU A 336 8.74 -4.54 -4.10
CA LEU A 336 8.85 -3.13 -4.52
C LEU A 336 9.69 -2.97 -5.79
N GLN A 337 10.79 -3.72 -5.91
CA GLN A 337 11.62 -3.75 -7.11
C GLN A 337 10.85 -4.31 -8.32
N TYR A 338 10.00 -5.32 -8.12
CA TYR A 338 9.14 -5.86 -9.16
C TYR A 338 8.14 -4.80 -9.65
N PHE A 339 7.51 -4.05 -8.75
CA PHE A 339 6.65 -2.91 -9.13
C PHE A 339 7.39 -1.88 -9.96
N CYS A 340 8.60 -1.49 -9.56
CA CYS A 340 9.44 -0.58 -10.34
C CYS A 340 9.75 -1.14 -11.74
N ASN A 341 9.96 -2.45 -11.87
CA ASN A 341 10.20 -3.08 -13.17
C ASN A 341 8.93 -3.09 -14.04
N LEU A 342 7.76 -3.35 -13.46
CA LEU A 342 6.47 -3.27 -14.16
C LEU A 342 6.19 -1.85 -14.68
N GLU A 343 6.48 -0.82 -13.88
CA GLU A 343 6.30 0.57 -14.31
C GLU A 343 7.21 0.92 -15.48
N LYS A 344 8.48 0.48 -15.46
CA LYS A 344 9.40 0.65 -16.59
C LYS A 344 8.89 -0.01 -17.87
N LEU A 345 8.31 -1.21 -17.75
CA LEU A 345 7.70 -1.90 -18.88
C LEU A 345 6.46 -1.14 -19.39
N GLU A 346 5.61 -0.64 -18.49
CA GLU A 346 4.42 0.15 -18.86
C GLU A 346 4.84 1.42 -19.62
N THR A 347 5.79 2.19 -19.09
CA THR A 347 6.32 3.38 -19.74
C THR A 347 6.86 3.08 -21.13
N ALA A 348 7.68 2.03 -21.28
CA ALA A 348 8.23 1.65 -22.57
C ALA A 348 7.14 1.29 -23.60
N VAL A 349 6.10 0.54 -23.19
CA VAL A 349 4.99 0.17 -24.06
C VAL A 349 4.16 1.40 -24.46
N LEU A 350 3.88 2.31 -23.52
CA LEU A 350 3.13 3.53 -23.80
C LEU A 350 3.91 4.51 -24.69
N GLU A 351 5.21 4.68 -24.47
CA GLU A 351 6.08 5.49 -25.33
C GLU A 351 6.08 4.96 -26.77
N GLU A 352 6.15 3.64 -26.93
CA GLU A 352 6.08 2.99 -28.24
C GLU A 352 4.74 3.28 -28.94
N GLN A 353 3.61 3.13 -28.23
CA GLN A 353 2.29 3.47 -28.75
C GLN A 353 2.18 4.95 -29.15
N GLU A 354 2.79 5.86 -28.40
CA GLU A 354 2.83 7.28 -28.74
C GLU A 354 3.68 7.58 -29.98
N ILE A 355 4.78 6.86 -30.17
CA ILE A 355 5.60 6.95 -31.40
C ILE A 355 4.80 6.46 -32.60
N GLU A 356 4.08 5.34 -32.49
CA GLU A 356 3.24 4.77 -33.55
C GLU A 356 2.10 5.72 -33.97
N LYS A 357 1.54 6.51 -33.04
CA LYS A 357 0.55 7.56 -33.38
C LYS A 357 1.15 8.65 -34.28
N LYS A 358 2.44 8.96 -34.11
CA LYS A 358 3.16 10.00 -34.88
C LYS A 358 3.68 9.47 -36.22
N VAL A 359 4.07 8.20 -36.27
CA VAL A 359 4.57 7.52 -37.47
C VAL A 359 3.73 6.25 -37.67
N PRO A 360 2.63 6.32 -38.45
CA PRO A 360 1.77 5.18 -38.67
C PRO A 360 2.55 4.07 -39.39
N LEU A 361 2.75 2.94 -38.72
CA LEU A 361 3.20 1.72 -39.37
C LEU A 361 2.01 1.13 -40.18
N LEU A 362 2.28 0.60 -41.38
CA LEU A 362 1.27 0.28 -42.43
C LEU A 362 1.14 -1.22 -42.79
N THR A 363 1.61 -2.14 -41.96
CA THR A 363 1.76 -3.58 -42.26
C THR A 363 0.99 -4.52 -41.31
N GLN A 364 0.79 -5.78 -41.70
CA GLN A 364 0.19 -6.81 -40.84
C GLN A 364 1.03 -7.11 -39.57
N GLY A 365 2.34 -6.85 -39.60
CA GLY A 365 3.20 -6.91 -38.40
C GLY A 365 2.73 -5.98 -37.28
N ASP A 366 1.96 -4.94 -37.63
CA ASP A 366 1.48 -3.92 -36.71
C ASP A 366 0.28 -4.39 -35.90
N ALA A 367 -0.56 -5.27 -36.47
CA ALA A 367 -1.67 -5.88 -35.73
C ALA A 367 -1.15 -6.86 -34.65
N SER A 368 -0.15 -7.67 -35.00
CA SER A 368 0.54 -8.56 -34.05
C SER A 368 1.27 -7.77 -32.96
N ARG A 369 1.97 -6.70 -33.34
CA ARG A 369 2.68 -5.83 -32.39
C ARG A 369 1.71 -5.14 -31.43
N LYS A 370 0.61 -4.61 -31.94
CA LYS A 370 -0.45 -4.00 -31.11
C LYS A 370 -1.09 -5.01 -30.16
N ALA A 371 -1.41 -6.21 -30.63
CA ALA A 371 -1.96 -7.27 -29.77
C ALA A 371 -0.98 -7.68 -28.67
N TYR A 372 0.33 -7.74 -28.98
CA TYR A 372 1.37 -7.99 -27.99
C TYR A 372 1.46 -6.85 -26.95
N GLN A 373 1.41 -5.59 -27.38
CA GLN A 373 1.41 -4.43 -26.47
C GLN A 373 0.17 -4.45 -25.54
N GLU A 374 -1.01 -4.74 -26.08
CA GLU A 374 -2.25 -4.89 -25.29
C GLU A 374 -2.12 -6.04 -24.26
N ALA A 375 -1.55 -7.17 -24.66
CA ALA A 375 -1.27 -8.28 -23.75
C ALA A 375 -0.23 -7.92 -22.69
N MET A 376 0.80 -7.15 -23.03
CA MET A 376 1.80 -6.66 -22.08
C MET A 376 1.17 -5.72 -21.03
N LEU A 377 0.28 -4.81 -21.42
CA LEU A 377 -0.45 -3.96 -20.49
C LEU A 377 -1.39 -4.77 -19.59
N ALA A 378 -2.05 -5.81 -20.13
CA ALA A 378 -2.84 -6.73 -19.33
C ALA A 378 -1.99 -7.49 -18.31
N TYR A 379 -0.84 -8.04 -18.73
CA TYR A 379 0.14 -8.68 -17.87
C TYR A 379 0.63 -7.76 -16.74
N ILE A 380 0.95 -6.51 -17.06
CA ILE A 380 1.38 -5.52 -16.06
C ILE A 380 0.28 -5.30 -15.03
N ARG A 381 -0.96 -5.06 -15.48
CA ARG A 381 -2.12 -4.84 -14.61
C ARG A 381 -2.40 -6.05 -13.72
N GLU A 382 -2.43 -7.25 -14.30
CA GLU A 382 -2.67 -8.50 -13.57
C GLU A 382 -1.54 -8.82 -12.60
N SER A 383 -0.28 -8.53 -12.95
CA SER A 383 0.85 -8.68 -12.04
C SER A 383 0.75 -7.75 -10.84
N ARG A 384 0.38 -6.48 -11.02
CA ARG A 384 0.16 -5.54 -9.90
C ARG A 384 -0.91 -6.06 -8.94
N ILE A 385 -2.04 -6.54 -9.48
CA ILE A 385 -3.13 -7.11 -8.67
C ILE A 385 -2.65 -8.39 -7.95
N ALA A 386 -1.89 -9.25 -8.63
CA ALA A 386 -1.36 -10.48 -8.04
C ALA A 386 -0.43 -10.19 -6.85
N LEU A 387 0.51 -9.25 -7.02
CA LEU A 387 1.40 -8.79 -5.94
C LEU A 387 0.61 -8.22 -4.76
N ASN A 388 -0.37 -7.36 -5.03
CA ASN A 388 -1.19 -6.74 -3.98
C ASN A 388 -2.05 -7.75 -3.22
N THR A 389 -2.46 -8.85 -3.85
CA THR A 389 -3.42 -9.82 -3.29
C THR A 389 -2.80 -11.15 -2.86
N GLY A 390 -1.48 -11.33 -3.03
CA GLY A 390 -0.80 -12.61 -2.78
C GLY A 390 -1.22 -13.73 -3.74
N LYS A 391 -1.77 -13.39 -4.91
CA LYS A 391 -2.14 -14.38 -5.94
C LYS A 391 -0.93 -14.74 -6.80
N GLU A 392 -1.06 -15.84 -7.53
CA GLU A 392 -0.04 -16.28 -8.48
C GLU A 392 0.16 -15.23 -9.60
N LEU A 393 1.42 -14.92 -9.90
CA LEU A 393 1.79 -13.99 -10.96
C LEU A 393 1.39 -14.55 -12.34
N PRO A 394 0.86 -13.71 -13.25
CA PRO A 394 0.57 -14.15 -14.61
C PRO A 394 1.86 -14.48 -15.38
N CYS A 395 1.74 -15.24 -16.46
CA CYS A 395 2.86 -15.51 -17.34
C CYS A 395 3.12 -14.30 -18.25
N MET A 396 4.38 -13.88 -18.36
CA MET A 396 4.78 -12.80 -19.26
C MET A 396 4.46 -13.18 -20.71
N PRO A 397 3.71 -12.34 -21.46
CA PRO A 397 3.42 -12.58 -22.86
C PRO A 397 4.71 -12.70 -23.68
N ASP A 398 4.75 -13.66 -24.60
CA ASP A 398 5.84 -13.79 -25.55
C ASP A 398 5.40 -13.24 -26.91
N ILE A 399 6.17 -12.32 -27.49
CA ILE A 399 5.88 -11.74 -28.80
C ILE A 399 5.73 -12.81 -29.90
N ARG A 400 6.36 -13.98 -29.73
CA ARG A 400 6.24 -15.12 -30.65
C ARG A 400 4.82 -15.70 -30.71
N ASP A 401 4.05 -15.56 -29.64
CA ASP A 401 2.66 -16.05 -29.58
C ASP A 401 1.69 -15.16 -30.38
N PHE A 402 2.08 -13.90 -30.61
CA PHE A 402 1.29 -12.92 -31.36
C PHE A 402 1.65 -12.88 -32.85
N ALA A 403 2.70 -13.60 -33.26
CA ALA A 403 3.11 -13.76 -34.65
C ALA A 403 2.22 -14.77 -35.39
N THR A 404 0.93 -14.46 -35.61
CA THR A 404 0.06 -15.29 -36.46
C THR A 404 0.07 -14.83 -37.92
N ALA A 405 0.55 -15.72 -38.81
CA ALA A 405 0.61 -15.60 -40.27
C ALA A 405 1.60 -14.57 -40.84
N CYS A 406 2.91 -14.85 -40.70
CA CYS A 406 3.89 -14.29 -41.64
C CYS A 406 3.49 -14.74 -43.06
N PRO A 407 3.16 -13.85 -44.02
CA PRO A 407 3.06 -14.23 -45.42
C PRO A 407 4.46 -14.46 -46.01
N ASP A 408 5.48 -14.79 -45.23
CA ASP A 408 6.84 -14.93 -45.74
C ASP A 408 7.00 -16.14 -46.67
N LYS A 409 6.00 -17.06 -46.71
CA LYS A 409 5.84 -18.01 -47.83
C LYS A 409 5.00 -17.43 -48.97
N SER A 410 3.79 -16.93 -48.71
CA SER A 410 2.88 -16.46 -49.77
C SER A 410 3.37 -15.21 -50.51
N TYR A 411 3.88 -14.21 -49.80
CA TYR A 411 4.44 -12.98 -50.37
C TYR A 411 5.77 -13.27 -51.07
N LYS A 412 6.62 -14.11 -50.49
CA LYS A 412 7.86 -14.55 -51.16
C LYS A 412 7.57 -15.35 -52.42
N GLU A 413 6.61 -16.27 -52.39
CA GLU A 413 6.16 -17.03 -53.57
C GLU A 413 5.54 -16.10 -54.62
N GLN A 414 4.73 -15.12 -54.21
CA GLN A 414 4.14 -14.14 -55.11
C GLN A 414 5.19 -13.22 -55.75
N VAL A 415 6.12 -12.68 -54.97
CA VAL A 415 7.23 -11.86 -55.47
C VAL A 415 8.14 -12.68 -56.39
N MET A 416 8.42 -13.94 -56.06
CA MET A 416 9.21 -14.82 -56.94
C MET A 416 8.47 -15.15 -58.24
N GLU A 417 7.14 -15.27 -58.22
CA GLU A 417 6.32 -15.46 -59.42
C GLU A 417 6.24 -14.19 -60.26
N GLU A 418 6.12 -13.01 -59.65
CA GLU A 418 6.16 -11.71 -60.36
C GLU A 418 7.54 -11.48 -61.02
N ILE A 419 8.64 -11.75 -60.30
CA ILE A 419 10.01 -11.70 -60.85
C ILE A 419 10.16 -12.70 -62.00
N ARG A 420 9.54 -13.88 -61.91
CA ARG A 420 9.57 -14.88 -62.97
C ARG A 420 8.82 -14.42 -64.21
N GLN A 421 7.61 -13.89 -64.06
CA GLN A 421 6.81 -13.37 -65.17
C GLN A 421 7.49 -12.17 -65.83
N GLU A 422 8.11 -11.30 -65.04
CA GLU A 422 8.85 -10.16 -65.56
C GLU A 422 10.12 -10.60 -66.31
N ALA A 423 10.90 -11.54 -65.76
CA ALA A 423 12.05 -12.13 -66.45
C ALA A 423 11.64 -12.82 -67.77
N GLU A 424 10.54 -13.58 -67.77
CA GLU A 424 10.00 -14.24 -68.97
C GLU A 424 9.54 -13.20 -70.02
N SER A 425 8.97 -12.07 -69.60
CA SER A 425 8.57 -10.97 -70.51
C SER A 425 9.75 -10.37 -71.28
N TYR A 426 10.95 -10.44 -70.71
CA TYR A 426 12.21 -10.02 -71.34
C TYR A 426 12.97 -11.17 -72.01
N GLY A 427 12.42 -12.39 -72.01
CA GLY A 427 13.04 -13.59 -72.58
C GLY A 427 14.25 -14.09 -71.78
N MET A 428 14.30 -13.83 -70.47
CA MET A 428 15.40 -14.18 -69.57
C MET A 428 14.96 -15.24 -68.55
N THR A 429 15.90 -16.01 -68.01
CA THR A 429 15.65 -16.79 -66.79
C THR A 429 15.75 -15.87 -65.57
N VAL A 430 15.14 -16.26 -64.45
CA VAL A 430 15.20 -15.48 -63.19
C VAL A 430 16.64 -15.23 -62.75
N GLU A 431 17.54 -16.21 -62.93
CA GLU A 431 18.95 -16.07 -62.59
C GLU A 431 19.67 -15.05 -63.49
N ALA A 432 19.35 -15.05 -64.79
CA ALA A 432 19.90 -14.07 -65.73
C ALA A 432 19.35 -12.66 -65.46
N TYR A 433 18.07 -12.55 -65.08
CA TYR A 433 17.43 -11.28 -64.73
C TYR A 433 18.03 -10.69 -63.44
N ALA A 434 18.22 -11.53 -62.40
CA ALA A 434 18.89 -11.16 -61.16
C ALA A 434 20.36 -10.77 -61.39
N ALA A 435 21.09 -11.50 -62.24
CA ALA A 435 22.47 -11.16 -62.62
C ALA A 435 22.56 -9.84 -63.42
N ASN A 436 21.48 -9.43 -64.08
CA ASN A 436 21.35 -8.12 -64.73
C ASN A 436 20.76 -7.04 -63.81
N GLY A 437 20.69 -7.29 -62.50
CA GLY A 437 20.21 -6.34 -61.50
C GLY A 437 18.71 -6.11 -61.50
N TYR A 438 17.91 -7.08 -61.99
CA TYR A 438 16.46 -6.94 -62.19
C TYR A 438 16.10 -5.80 -63.15
N GLU A 439 16.92 -5.58 -64.17
CA GLU A 439 16.66 -4.62 -65.25
C GLU A 439 16.45 -5.32 -66.60
N PRO A 440 15.70 -4.70 -67.55
CA PRO A 440 15.54 -5.21 -68.90
C PRO A 440 16.89 -5.37 -69.63
N PRO A 441 17.00 -6.31 -70.60
CA PRO A 441 18.22 -6.49 -71.36
C PRO A 441 18.55 -5.20 -72.13
N LYS A 442 19.76 -4.67 -71.89
CA LYS A 442 20.25 -3.47 -72.56
C LYS A 442 20.25 -3.72 -74.07
N ARG A 443 19.31 -3.09 -74.78
CA ARG A 443 19.30 -3.11 -76.25
C ARG A 443 20.61 -2.48 -76.72
N GLY A 444 21.51 -3.30 -77.27
CA GLY A 444 22.72 -2.83 -77.91
C GLY A 444 22.34 -1.79 -78.96
N GLY A 445 22.76 -0.54 -78.73
CA GLY A 445 22.63 0.53 -79.71
C GLY A 445 23.33 0.11 -81.00
N ARG A 446 22.63 0.26 -82.12
CA ARG A 446 23.23 0.24 -83.45
C ARG A 446 24.01 1.52 -83.69
#